data_AF-A0A815NEU3-F1
#
_entry.id   AF-A0A815NEU3-F1
#
_cell.length_a   1.000
_cell.length_b   1.000
_cell.length_c   1.000
_cell.angle_alpha   90.00
_cell.angle_beta   90.00
_cell.angle_gamma   90.00
#
_symmetry.space_group_name_H-M   'P 1'
#
loop_
_entity.id
_entity.type
_entity.pdbx_description
1 polymer ?
#
loop_
_entity_poly.entity_id
_entity_poly.type
_entity_poly.pdbx_seq_one_letter_code
_entity_poly.pdbx_strand_id
1 'polypeptide(L)'
;MKKEFSDVKNSLVPASILLANVYAASGDSEKASDIKDHLYRSGAKRKIGITVTELNGKLLQFCAHDQSHPRSVDIYAEINRISKELIEHGHEYDASWIVRSIRPDETIQSILCGHSERLAIAVHFIDNQKPKRIQMTKNLRICGDCHQATKLIAAIRQCHIIVRDANRIHHFHPNGQCSCQDYF
;
A
#
# COMPACT_ATOMS: atom_id res chain seq x y z
N MET A 1 24.38 24.56 -12.41
CA MET A 1 23.17 24.43 -11.57
C MET A 1 21.96 24.21 -12.47
N LYS A 2 21.76 22.98 -12.95
CA LYS A 2 20.60 22.61 -13.78
C LYS A 2 19.50 22.12 -12.82
N LYS A 3 18.48 22.93 -12.56
CA LYS A 3 17.22 22.39 -12.03
C LYS A 3 16.59 21.58 -13.16
N GLU A 4 16.49 20.28 -12.94
CA GLU A 4 15.98 19.30 -13.90
C GLU A 4 14.50 19.57 -14.19
N PHE A 5 14.19 19.97 -15.43
CA PHE A 5 12.81 20.12 -15.91
C PHE A 5 12.03 18.79 -15.96
N SER A 6 12.68 17.64 -15.72
CA SER A 6 12.01 16.32 -15.62
C SER A 6 11.18 16.17 -14.36
N ASP A 7 11.58 16.79 -13.24
CA ASP A 7 10.85 16.71 -11.98
C ASP A 7 9.51 17.45 -12.02
N VAL A 8 9.41 18.52 -12.80
CA VAL A 8 8.16 19.29 -12.99
C VAL A 8 7.14 18.50 -13.81
N LYS A 9 7.57 17.66 -14.76
CA LYS A 9 6.66 16.77 -15.49
C LYS A 9 6.13 15.64 -14.61
N ASN A 10 6.96 15.11 -13.71
CA ASN A 10 6.56 14.03 -12.80
C ASN A 10 5.72 14.53 -11.61
N SER A 11 5.83 15.80 -11.22
CA SER A 11 5.05 16.37 -10.10
C SER A 11 3.55 16.48 -10.38
N LEU A 12 3.15 16.58 -11.65
CA LEU A 12 1.74 16.65 -12.06
C LEU A 12 1.08 15.27 -12.19
N VAL A 13 1.86 14.19 -12.24
CA VAL A 13 1.34 12.82 -12.41
C VAL A 13 0.27 12.46 -11.39
N PRO A 14 0.44 12.70 -10.06
CA PRO A 14 -0.60 12.40 -9.08
C PRO A 14 -1.89 13.20 -9.32
N ALA A 15 -1.78 14.47 -9.69
CA ALA A 15 -2.94 15.33 -9.96
C ALA A 15 -3.69 14.90 -11.22
N SER A 16 -2.97 14.53 -12.30
CA SER A 16 -3.57 13.99 -13.51
C SER A 16 -4.26 12.64 -13.27
N ILE A 17 -3.68 11.75 -12.45
CA ILE A 17 -4.35 10.49 -12.06
C ILE A 17 -5.63 10.78 -11.27
N LEU A 18 -5.60 11.73 -10.33
CA LEU A 18 -6.79 12.11 -9.57
C LEU A 18 -7.88 12.65 -10.48
N LEU A 19 -7.52 13.52 -11.43
CA LEU A 19 -8.46 14.08 -12.40
C LEU A 19 -9.07 13.00 -13.29
N ALA A 20 -8.27 12.05 -13.78
CA ALA A 20 -8.78 10.91 -14.55
C ALA A 20 -9.77 10.06 -13.73
N ASN A 21 -9.54 9.89 -12.42
CA ASN A 21 -10.47 9.18 -11.54
C ASN A 21 -11.79 9.94 -11.35
N VAL A 22 -11.75 11.27 -11.25
CA VAL A 22 -12.97 12.09 -11.17
C VAL A 22 -13.80 11.97 -12.46
N TYR A 23 -13.15 12.02 -13.63
CA TYR A 23 -13.84 11.82 -14.90
C TYR A 23 -14.44 10.41 -15.01
N ALA A 24 -13.68 9.38 -14.65
CA ALA A 24 -14.20 8.01 -14.63
C ALA A 24 -15.39 7.84 -13.67
N ALA A 25 -15.32 8.42 -12.47
CA ALA A 25 -16.40 8.35 -11.48
C ALA A 25 -17.66 9.11 -11.89
N SER A 26 -17.52 10.14 -12.72
CA SER A 26 -18.65 10.91 -13.29
C SER A 26 -19.20 10.32 -14.60
N GLY A 27 -18.65 9.18 -15.06
CA GLY A 27 -19.08 8.49 -16.29
C GLY A 27 -18.40 9.00 -17.58
N ASP A 28 -17.56 10.04 -17.49
CA ASP A 28 -16.82 10.60 -18.61
C ASP A 28 -15.56 9.76 -18.91
N SER A 29 -15.80 8.59 -19.50
CA SER A 29 -14.75 7.59 -19.79
C SER A 29 -13.77 8.08 -20.87
N GLU A 30 -14.21 8.96 -21.76
CA GLU A 30 -13.39 9.54 -22.84
C GLU A 30 -12.31 10.44 -22.26
N LYS A 31 -12.67 11.44 -21.43
CA LYS A 31 -11.67 12.31 -20.79
C LYS A 31 -10.75 11.57 -19.84
N ALA A 32 -11.27 10.54 -19.14
CA ALA A 32 -10.45 9.68 -18.31
C ALA A 32 -9.39 8.94 -19.15
N SER A 33 -9.73 8.51 -20.36
CA SER A 33 -8.79 7.87 -21.30
C SER A 33 -7.77 8.88 -21.85
N ASP A 34 -8.21 10.07 -22.26
CA ASP A 34 -7.33 11.10 -22.82
C ASP A 34 -6.20 11.51 -21.85
N ILE A 35 -6.54 11.68 -20.57
CA ILE A 35 -5.53 12.03 -19.55
C ILE A 35 -4.51 10.90 -19.38
N LYS A 36 -4.95 9.63 -19.44
CA LYS A 36 -4.04 8.48 -19.34
C LYS A 36 -3.12 8.39 -20.55
N ASP A 37 -3.67 8.56 -21.74
CA ASP A 37 -2.90 8.58 -22.99
C ASP A 37 -1.85 9.69 -22.97
N HIS A 38 -2.22 10.88 -22.49
CA HIS A 38 -1.28 11.97 -22.31
C HIS A 38 -0.16 11.62 -21.31
N LEU A 39 -0.51 11.05 -20.16
CA LEU A 39 0.48 10.59 -19.18
C LEU A 39 1.42 9.54 -19.77
N TYR A 40 0.89 8.56 -20.49
CA TYR A 40 1.67 7.53 -21.17
C TYR A 40 2.64 8.12 -22.21
N ARG A 41 2.13 8.97 -23.13
CA ARG A 41 2.93 9.62 -24.19
C ARG A 41 4.00 10.56 -23.63
N SER A 42 3.74 11.17 -22.47
CA SER A 42 4.70 12.06 -21.81
C SER A 42 5.89 11.32 -21.18
N GLY A 43 5.84 9.99 -21.08
CA GLY A 43 6.83 9.18 -20.38
C GLY A 43 6.87 9.42 -18.88
N ALA A 44 5.84 10.06 -18.32
CA ALA A 44 5.80 10.43 -16.92
C ALA A 44 5.60 9.17 -16.06
N LYS A 45 6.51 8.98 -15.10
CA LYS A 45 6.52 7.76 -14.28
C LYS A 45 5.89 8.04 -12.93
N ARG A 46 4.89 7.23 -12.57
CA ARG A 46 4.35 7.23 -11.21
C ARG A 46 5.47 6.81 -10.25
N LYS A 47 5.61 7.55 -9.14
CA LYS A 47 6.48 7.12 -8.03
C LYS A 47 5.95 5.80 -7.49
N ILE A 48 6.77 4.75 -7.53
CA ILE A 48 6.41 3.42 -7.03
C ILE A 48 6.43 3.46 -5.51
N GLY A 49 5.38 2.91 -4.90
CA GLY A 49 5.33 2.70 -3.45
C GLY A 49 6.28 1.57 -3.06
N ILE A 50 7.25 1.88 -2.21
CA ILE A 50 8.25 0.96 -1.69
C ILE A 50 8.13 0.96 -0.18
N THR A 51 8.02 -0.23 0.40
CA THR A 51 8.07 -0.45 1.83
C THR A 51 9.31 -1.27 2.16
N VAL A 52 10.10 -0.82 3.13
CA VAL A 52 11.30 -1.50 3.61
C VAL A 52 11.09 -1.90 5.06
N THR A 53 11.42 -3.14 5.41
CA THR A 53 11.39 -3.67 6.78
C THR A 53 12.68 -4.40 7.09
N GLU A 54 13.06 -4.44 8.37
CA GLU A 54 14.15 -5.29 8.82
C GLU A 54 13.61 -6.58 9.43
N LEU A 55 14.16 -7.73 9.06
CA LEU A 55 13.85 -9.04 9.66
C LEU A 55 15.15 -9.83 9.82
N ASN A 56 15.44 -10.30 11.04
CA ASN A 56 16.65 -11.09 11.36
C ASN A 56 17.97 -10.42 10.87
N GLY A 57 18.09 -9.10 11.06
CA GLY A 57 19.26 -8.32 10.66
C GLY A 57 19.38 -8.06 9.15
N LYS A 58 18.35 -8.39 8.36
CA LYS A 58 18.32 -8.17 6.90
C LYS A 58 17.24 -7.17 6.52
N LEU A 59 17.60 -6.22 5.67
CA LEU A 59 16.65 -5.31 5.05
C LEU A 59 15.94 -6.02 3.89
N LEU A 60 14.61 -6.03 3.95
CA LEU A 60 13.72 -6.54 2.92
C LEU A 60 12.97 -5.37 2.32
N GLN A 61 12.87 -5.34 0.99
CA GLN A 61 12.18 -4.31 0.25
C GLN A 61 11.03 -4.95 -0.55
N PHE A 62 9.87 -4.30 -0.52
CA PHE A 62 8.69 -4.72 -1.27
C PHE A 62 8.12 -3.55 -2.07
N CYS A 63 7.75 -3.82 -3.32
CA CYS A 63 6.82 -2.99 -4.08
C CYS A 63 5.42 -3.63 -4.14
N ALA A 64 4.44 -2.94 -4.71
CA ALA A 64 3.09 -3.50 -4.81
C ALA A 64 3.10 -4.72 -5.76
N HIS A 65 2.50 -5.82 -5.31
CA HIS A 65 2.42 -7.12 -6.00
C HIS A 65 3.79 -7.75 -6.27
N ASP A 66 4.79 -7.43 -5.44
CA ASP A 66 6.13 -7.99 -5.55
C ASP A 66 6.11 -9.51 -5.35
N GLN A 67 6.80 -10.23 -6.24
CA GLN A 67 7.00 -11.67 -6.18
C GLN A 67 8.48 -12.05 -6.31
N SER A 68 9.39 -11.06 -6.30
CA SER A 68 10.84 -11.27 -6.45
C SER A 68 11.49 -11.93 -5.23
N HIS A 69 10.83 -11.89 -4.07
CA HIS A 69 11.32 -12.52 -2.86
C HIS A 69 11.34 -14.06 -2.99
N PRO A 70 12.40 -14.77 -2.58
CA PRO A 70 12.48 -16.24 -2.70
C PRO A 70 11.35 -17.00 -1.99
N ARG A 71 10.79 -16.40 -0.93
CA ARG A 71 9.63 -16.93 -0.18
C ARG A 71 8.30 -16.27 -0.58
N SER A 72 8.18 -15.78 -1.81
CA SER A 72 6.96 -15.09 -2.27
C SER A 72 5.71 -15.95 -2.06
N VAL A 73 5.76 -17.23 -2.39
CA VAL A 73 4.64 -18.17 -2.16
C VAL A 73 4.18 -18.17 -0.69
N ASP A 74 5.10 -18.27 0.27
CA ASP A 74 4.79 -18.24 1.70
C ASP A 74 4.21 -16.89 2.13
N ILE A 75 4.76 -15.79 1.61
CA ILE A 75 4.28 -14.43 1.89
C ILE A 75 2.82 -14.29 1.44
N TYR A 76 2.47 -14.71 0.22
CA TYR A 76 1.10 -14.62 -0.27
C TYR A 76 0.16 -15.59 0.46
N ALA A 77 0.65 -16.76 0.89
CA ALA A 77 -0.13 -17.65 1.75
C ALA A 77 -0.47 -16.99 3.10
N GLU A 78 0.50 -16.32 3.73
CA GLU A 78 0.26 -15.60 4.99
C GLU A 78 -0.61 -14.35 4.77
N ILE A 79 -0.49 -13.64 3.64
CA ILE A 79 -1.43 -12.56 3.28
C ILE A 79 -2.86 -13.08 3.20
N ASN A 80 -3.07 -14.23 2.56
CA ASN A 80 -4.41 -14.82 2.45
C ASN A 80 -4.96 -15.23 3.82
N ARG A 81 -4.10 -15.72 4.72
CA ARG A 81 -4.48 -16.02 6.10
C ARG A 81 -4.87 -14.75 6.86
N ILE A 82 -4.00 -13.74 6.85
CA ILE A 82 -4.26 -12.43 7.48
C ILE A 82 -5.53 -11.81 6.90
N SER A 83 -5.74 -11.90 5.59
CA SER A 83 -6.94 -11.38 4.91
C SER A 83 -8.23 -12.01 5.44
N LYS A 84 -8.25 -13.33 5.69
CA LYS A 84 -9.40 -14.01 6.29
C LYS A 84 -9.63 -13.54 7.73
N GLU A 85 -8.57 -13.50 8.55
CA GLU A 85 -8.64 -13.02 9.93
C GLU A 85 -9.16 -11.57 9.99
N LEU A 86 -8.72 -10.71 9.06
CA LEU A 86 -9.19 -9.33 8.94
C LEU A 86 -10.69 -9.25 8.67
N ILE A 87 -11.20 -10.03 7.70
CA ILE A 87 -12.64 -10.07 7.38
C ILE A 87 -13.45 -10.55 8.58
N GLU A 88 -12.99 -11.60 9.28
CA GLU A 88 -13.64 -12.12 10.49
C GLU A 88 -13.73 -11.06 11.61
N HIS A 89 -12.81 -10.10 11.63
CA HIS A 89 -12.79 -8.98 12.58
C HIS A 89 -13.38 -7.68 12.01
N GLY A 90 -14.12 -7.76 10.90
CA GLY A 90 -14.88 -6.64 10.35
C GLY A 90 -14.08 -5.69 9.45
N HIS A 91 -12.95 -6.11 8.89
CA HIS A 91 -12.25 -5.31 7.86
C HIS A 91 -13.07 -5.28 6.56
N GLU A 92 -13.42 -4.08 6.13
CA GLU A 92 -14.01 -3.85 4.81
C GLU A 92 -12.98 -3.25 3.86
N TYR A 93 -12.83 -3.88 2.69
CA TYR A 93 -11.89 -3.41 1.67
C TYR A 93 -12.40 -2.14 0.99
N ASP A 94 -11.70 -1.04 1.20
CA ASP A 94 -12.10 0.27 0.68
C ASP A 94 -11.56 0.49 -0.75
N ALA A 95 -12.47 0.35 -1.72
CA ALA A 95 -12.17 0.51 -3.13
C ALA A 95 -11.82 1.95 -3.56
N SER A 96 -11.99 2.96 -2.69
CA SER A 96 -11.56 4.33 -2.99
C SER A 96 -10.03 4.46 -3.06
N TRP A 97 -9.29 3.50 -2.49
CA TRP A 97 -7.83 3.47 -2.50
C TRP A 97 -7.22 2.74 -3.71
N ILE A 98 -8.06 2.24 -4.63
CA ILE A 98 -7.60 1.60 -5.85
C ILE A 98 -7.94 2.44 -7.08
N VAL A 99 -7.07 2.41 -8.08
CA VAL A 99 -7.38 2.96 -9.40
C VAL A 99 -8.01 1.84 -10.23
N ARG A 100 -9.32 1.65 -10.11
CA ARG A 100 -10.08 0.56 -10.79
C ARG A 100 -9.81 0.53 -12.29
N SER A 101 -9.66 1.70 -12.90
CA SER A 101 -9.47 1.85 -14.33
C SER A 101 -8.10 1.35 -14.86
N ILE A 102 -7.18 0.94 -13.97
CA ILE A 102 -5.88 0.34 -14.32
C ILE A 102 -5.90 -1.19 -14.11
N ARG A 103 -6.81 -1.71 -13.27
CA ARG A 103 -6.90 -3.13 -12.93
C ARG A 103 -8.38 -3.59 -12.96
N PRO A 104 -9.01 -3.58 -14.15
CA PRO A 104 -10.45 -3.88 -14.27
C PRO A 104 -10.77 -5.35 -13.98
N ASP A 105 -9.84 -6.28 -14.25
CA ASP A 105 -10.04 -7.72 -14.12
C ASP A 105 -9.66 -8.28 -12.75
N GLU A 106 -9.11 -7.45 -11.85
CA GLU A 106 -8.69 -7.87 -10.51
C GLU A 106 -9.72 -7.46 -9.45
N THR A 107 -9.92 -8.34 -8.46
CA THR A 107 -10.80 -8.01 -7.33
C THR A 107 -10.17 -6.92 -6.45
N ILE A 108 -11.00 -6.08 -5.83
CA ILE A 108 -10.55 -5.04 -4.89
C ILE A 108 -9.64 -5.65 -3.80
N GLN A 109 -10.05 -6.80 -3.27
CA GLN A 109 -9.29 -7.55 -2.28
C GLN A 109 -7.91 -7.95 -2.79
N SER A 110 -7.81 -8.53 -4.01
CA SER A 110 -6.54 -8.95 -4.60
C SER A 110 -5.56 -7.78 -4.72
N ILE A 111 -6.04 -6.63 -5.21
CA ILE A 111 -5.24 -5.43 -5.41
C ILE A 111 -4.71 -4.89 -4.07
N LEU A 112 -5.61 -4.75 -3.08
CA LEU A 112 -5.27 -4.18 -1.78
C LEU A 112 -4.38 -5.12 -0.96
N CYS A 113 -4.61 -6.44 -1.04
CA CYS A 113 -3.75 -7.46 -0.46
C CYS A 113 -2.33 -7.41 -1.01
N GLY A 114 -2.15 -7.01 -2.26
CA GLY A 114 -0.84 -6.84 -2.91
C GLY A 114 -0.08 -5.56 -2.53
N HIS A 115 -0.62 -4.69 -1.68
CA HIS A 115 0.12 -3.49 -1.25
C HIS A 115 1.42 -3.84 -0.51
N SER A 116 2.47 -3.04 -0.73
CA SER A 116 3.81 -3.34 -0.20
C SER A 116 3.86 -3.35 1.33
N GLU A 117 3.01 -2.58 2.01
CA GLU A 117 2.87 -2.64 3.47
C GLU A 117 2.37 -4.01 3.94
N ARG A 118 1.40 -4.62 3.23
CA ARG A 118 0.86 -5.93 3.60
C ARG A 118 1.90 -7.03 3.37
N LEU A 119 2.65 -6.96 2.28
CA LEU A 119 3.79 -7.86 2.01
C LEU A 119 4.86 -7.73 3.11
N ALA A 120 5.22 -6.50 3.46
CA ALA A 120 6.21 -6.21 4.49
C ALA A 120 5.76 -6.65 5.89
N ILE A 121 4.46 -6.65 6.21
CA ILE A 121 3.94 -7.20 7.47
C ILE A 121 3.93 -8.73 7.44
N ALA A 122 3.42 -9.33 6.37
CA ALA A 122 3.20 -10.76 6.27
C ALA A 122 4.50 -11.57 6.46
N VAL A 123 5.62 -11.07 5.94
CA VAL A 123 6.93 -11.76 6.08
C VAL A 123 7.36 -11.98 7.55
N HIS A 124 6.87 -11.17 8.50
CA HIS A 124 7.17 -11.33 9.94
C HIS A 124 6.35 -12.40 10.63
N PHE A 125 5.26 -12.88 10.02
CA PHE A 125 4.36 -13.87 10.62
C PHE A 125 4.53 -15.26 10.01
N ILE A 126 5.36 -15.38 8.97
CA ILE A 126 5.73 -16.67 8.39
C ILE A 126 6.40 -17.55 9.46
N ASP A 127 6.14 -18.86 9.39
CA ASP A 127 6.61 -19.87 10.34
C ASP A 127 6.06 -19.70 11.76
N ASN A 128 4.86 -19.10 11.90
CA ASN A 128 4.18 -18.84 13.17
C ASN A 128 4.99 -17.98 14.16
N GLN A 129 5.85 -17.11 13.64
CA GLN A 129 6.55 -16.12 14.45
C GLN A 129 5.55 -15.20 15.17
N LYS A 130 5.90 -14.83 16.42
CA LYS A 130 5.11 -13.90 17.26
C LYS A 130 5.97 -12.69 17.60
N PRO A 131 6.28 -11.83 16.61
CA PRO A 131 7.10 -10.66 16.84
C PRO A 131 6.43 -9.74 17.86
N LYS A 132 7.19 -9.24 18.84
CA LYS A 132 6.67 -8.22 19.77
C LYS A 132 6.51 -6.85 19.08
N ARG A 133 7.35 -6.59 18.08
CA ARG A 133 7.42 -5.31 17.37
C ARG A 133 7.87 -5.50 15.92
N ILE A 134 7.20 -4.82 14.99
CA ILE A 134 7.56 -4.72 13.57
C ILE A 134 7.87 -3.24 13.27
N GLN A 135 8.94 -2.98 12.51
CA GLN A 135 9.30 -1.62 12.07
C GLN A 135 9.51 -1.60 10.56
N MET A 136 8.87 -0.65 9.90
CA MET A 136 9.01 -0.47 8.46
C MET A 136 8.93 1.01 8.05
N THR A 137 9.49 1.31 6.88
CA THR A 137 9.45 2.65 6.27
C THR A 137 8.84 2.56 4.88
N LYS A 138 7.89 3.45 4.57
CA LYS A 138 7.25 3.62 3.27
C LYS A 138 7.65 4.96 2.65
N ASN A 139 8.02 4.95 1.37
CA ASN A 139 8.42 6.17 0.66
C ASN A 139 7.25 7.07 0.20
N LEU A 140 6.01 6.58 0.33
CA LEU A 140 4.75 7.27 0.07
C LEU A 140 3.91 7.27 1.35
N ARG A 141 2.88 8.13 1.43
CA ARG A 141 1.86 8.06 2.49
C ARG A 141 1.20 6.67 2.50
N ILE A 142 0.91 6.13 3.68
CA ILE A 142 0.11 4.91 3.81
C ILE A 142 -1.29 5.15 3.24
N CYS A 143 -1.88 4.18 2.54
CA CYS A 143 -3.29 4.32 2.11
C CYS A 143 -4.22 4.01 3.29
N GLY A 144 -5.47 4.50 3.23
CA GLY A 144 -6.44 4.29 4.30
C GLY A 144 -6.78 2.82 4.55
N ASP A 145 -6.92 2.02 3.50
CA ASP A 145 -7.12 0.57 3.66
C ASP A 145 -5.95 -0.11 4.38
N CYS A 146 -4.69 0.16 3.97
CA CYS A 146 -3.53 -0.38 4.67
C CYS A 146 -3.43 0.13 6.11
N HIS A 147 -3.83 1.36 6.38
CA HIS A 147 -3.87 1.90 7.74
C HIS A 147 -4.86 1.14 8.63
N GLN A 148 -6.11 0.95 8.18
CA GLN A 148 -7.10 0.19 8.95
C GLN A 148 -6.72 -1.29 9.09
N ALA A 149 -6.23 -1.92 8.01
CA ALA A 149 -5.74 -3.29 8.07
C ALA A 149 -4.59 -3.43 9.09
N THR A 150 -3.65 -2.49 9.13
CA THR A 150 -2.52 -2.54 10.07
C THR A 150 -2.96 -2.37 11.52
N LYS A 151 -3.97 -1.53 11.81
CA LYS A 151 -4.60 -1.42 13.13
C LYS A 151 -5.15 -2.77 13.58
N LEU A 152 -5.93 -3.43 12.72
CA LEU A 152 -6.51 -4.73 13.03
C LEU A 152 -5.45 -5.82 13.17
N ILE A 153 -4.43 -5.86 12.31
CA ILE A 153 -3.33 -6.82 12.44
C ILE A 153 -2.60 -6.66 13.77
N ALA A 154 -2.30 -5.42 14.19
CA ALA A 154 -1.66 -5.15 15.48
C ALA A 154 -2.51 -5.69 16.65
N ALA A 155 -3.83 -5.53 16.58
CA ALA A 155 -4.76 -6.06 17.57
C ALA A 155 -4.86 -7.60 17.55
N ILE A 156 -5.09 -8.21 16.38
CA ILE A 156 -5.26 -9.66 16.23
C ILE A 156 -3.98 -10.39 16.65
N ARG A 157 -2.81 -9.90 16.21
CA ARG A 157 -1.51 -10.53 16.46
C ARG A 157 -0.83 -10.05 17.74
N GLN A 158 -1.47 -9.16 18.50
CA GLN A 158 -0.98 -8.64 19.78
C GLN A 158 0.48 -8.14 19.71
N CYS A 159 0.77 -7.30 18.72
CA CYS A 159 2.11 -6.76 18.51
C CYS A 159 2.10 -5.26 18.18
N HIS A 160 3.23 -4.58 18.40
CA HIS A 160 3.39 -3.20 17.96
C HIS A 160 3.86 -3.17 16.50
N ILE A 161 3.21 -2.35 15.67
CA ILE A 161 3.67 -2.11 14.29
C ILE A 161 3.99 -0.63 14.16
N ILE A 162 5.18 -0.31 13.67
CA ILE A 162 5.62 1.08 13.48
C ILE A 162 5.90 1.30 12.00
N VAL A 163 5.20 2.28 11.42
CA VAL A 163 5.35 2.66 10.02
C VAL A 163 5.76 4.11 9.94
N ARG A 164 6.98 4.37 9.47
CA ARG A 164 7.35 5.71 9.00
C ARG A 164 6.93 5.83 7.54
N ASP A 165 5.97 6.68 7.24
CA ASP A 165 5.59 6.98 5.85
C ASP A 165 6.17 8.33 5.41
N ALA A 166 5.75 8.83 4.24
CA ALA A 166 6.23 10.11 3.71
C ALA A 166 5.82 11.33 4.55
N ASN A 167 4.79 11.22 5.38
CA ASN A 167 4.19 12.33 6.11
C ASN A 167 4.50 12.27 7.62
N ARG A 168 4.47 11.08 8.21
CA ARG A 168 4.54 10.90 9.67
C ARG A 168 4.97 9.50 10.07
N ILE A 169 5.07 9.28 11.38
CA ILE A 169 5.28 7.96 11.97
C ILE A 169 3.97 7.52 12.62
N HIS A 170 3.51 6.34 12.22
CA HIS A 170 2.33 5.66 12.75
C HIS A 170 2.78 4.60 13.74
N HIS A 171 2.26 4.66 14.98
CA HIS A 171 2.42 3.60 15.96
C HIS A 171 1.09 2.88 16.10
N PHE A 172 1.01 1.69 15.55
CA PHE A 172 -0.13 0.79 15.70
C PHE A 172 0.07 -0.05 16.96
N HIS A 173 -0.86 0.08 17.89
CA HIS A 173 -0.80 -0.55 19.20
C HIS A 173 -1.63 -1.85 19.24
N PRO A 174 -1.28 -2.82 20.11
CA PRO A 174 -2.04 -4.06 20.30
C PRO A 174 -3.52 -3.91 20.69
N ASN A 175 -3.97 -2.69 21.03
CA ASN A 175 -5.37 -2.38 21.28
C ASN A 175 -6.12 -1.89 20.03
N GLY A 176 -5.51 -1.98 18.84
CA GLY A 176 -6.11 -1.57 17.57
C GLY A 176 -6.11 -0.07 17.29
N GLN A 177 -5.38 0.73 18.09
CA GLN A 177 -5.28 2.17 17.89
C GLN A 177 -3.99 2.55 17.17
N CYS A 178 -4.05 3.64 16.41
CA CYS A 178 -2.87 4.27 15.82
C CYS A 178 -2.60 5.62 16.48
N SER A 179 -1.33 5.95 16.73
CA SER A 179 -0.92 7.25 17.27
C SER A 179 -1.35 8.46 16.43
N CYS A 180 -1.68 8.28 15.15
CA CYS A 180 -2.15 9.36 14.28
C CYS A 180 -3.65 9.69 14.46
N GLN A 181 -4.39 8.93 15.28
CA GLN A 181 -5.84 9.11 15.50
C GLN A 181 -6.65 9.12 14.20
N ASP A 182 -6.27 8.26 13.26
CA ASP A 182 -6.86 8.15 11.91
C ASP A 182 -6.67 9.41 11.02
N TYR A 183 -5.85 10.37 11.44
CA TYR A 183 -5.31 11.43 10.59
C TYR A 183 -4.03 10.95 9.88
N PHE A 184 -4.11 9.87 9.10
CA PHE A 184 -3.00 9.40 8.27
C PHE A 184 -2.78 10.30 7.06
#